data_AF-A0A521SXG0-F1
#
_entry.id   AF-A0A521SXG0-F1
#
_cell.length_a   1.000
_cell.length_b   1.000
_cell.length_c   1.000
_cell.angle_alpha   90.00
_cell.angle_beta   90.00
_cell.angle_gamma   90.00
#
_symmetry.space_group_name_H-M   'P 1'
#
loop_
_entity.id
_entity.type
_entity.pdbx_description
1 polymer ?
#
loop_
_entity_poly.entity_id
_entity_poly.type
_entity_poly.pdbx_seq_one_letter_code
_entity_poly.pdbx_strand_id
1 'polypeptide(L)'
;MAHRVWRVITLLLALALVGTACADVTFGDDELTMSEMQATAEAVFAEAAFTSVAEDASPTAAPATEPPATQPAFPTLDLSPTPLLADLPTESGPSPTATTDPILSVLPPTATLEAPLPTVEPSPTVALPPLWEVYFTEPRRLGAGDEIVNRLISLINGAQTSIHVVAFEFNLDPVADALIAAHERGVEVIWITDNEYGLVADTDEGHGQFARLRDAGITVLADNRTGLMHNKFIVIDGETVWTGSTNITHNDTQLNNNNVIVLHAPEAAAIYEREFTEMLAGQFGPRSPSNVAEQWAIVEGVPVQVFFGPEDNVMSELARLVDGAQESVRFMSFSFTHEALGFIMRVQAGLGLDVAGVFETLGSKTIYSEMQPFVCAGVPVRMDGNPRLLHHKVVIIDETIVATGSFNFSANADQSNDENLLVIASPDVARLYIEEFNRRWEEGRTPEAGVDVTCD
;
A
#
# COMPACT_ATOMS: atom_id res chain seq x y z
N MET A 1 -22.65 -24.14 -12.96
CA MET A 1 -21.28 -24.09 -12.42
C MET A 1 -21.25 -24.05 -10.90
N ALA A 2 -22.10 -23.26 -10.22
CA ALA A 2 -22.21 -23.22 -8.75
C ALA A 2 -22.40 -24.60 -8.05
N HIS A 3 -23.18 -25.53 -8.63
CA HIS A 3 -23.37 -26.88 -8.07
C HIS A 3 -22.15 -27.81 -8.16
N ARG A 4 -21.14 -27.48 -8.99
CA ARG A 4 -19.91 -28.29 -9.12
C ARG A 4 -18.84 -27.83 -8.13
N VAL A 5 -18.72 -26.53 -7.90
CA VAL A 5 -17.81 -25.94 -6.90
C VAL A 5 -18.16 -26.42 -5.49
N TRP A 6 -19.46 -26.44 -5.15
CA TRP A 6 -19.90 -26.93 -3.84
C TRP A 6 -19.60 -28.43 -3.65
N ARG A 7 -19.64 -29.23 -4.72
CA ARG A 7 -19.29 -30.66 -4.66
C ARG A 7 -17.80 -30.89 -4.43
N VAL A 8 -16.92 -30.06 -5.00
CA VAL A 8 -15.46 -30.17 -4.82
C VAL A 8 -15.06 -29.79 -3.40
N ILE A 9 -15.60 -28.69 -2.86
CA ILE A 9 -15.35 -28.25 -1.47
C ILE A 9 -15.86 -29.30 -0.47
N THR A 10 -17.04 -29.86 -0.70
CA THR A 10 -17.60 -30.92 0.17
C THR A 10 -16.79 -32.21 0.08
N LEU A 11 -16.23 -32.54 -1.09
CA LEU A 11 -15.42 -33.74 -1.29
C LEU A 11 -14.02 -33.60 -0.65
N LEU A 12 -13.42 -32.41 -0.72
CA LEU A 12 -12.13 -32.11 -0.08
C LEU A 12 -12.24 -32.13 1.45
N LEU A 13 -13.32 -31.57 2.01
CA LEU A 13 -13.62 -31.67 3.45
C LEU A 13 -13.90 -33.13 3.88
N ALA A 14 -14.56 -33.93 3.04
CA ALA A 14 -14.83 -35.34 3.32
C ALA A 14 -13.56 -36.23 3.23
N LEU A 15 -12.61 -35.91 2.35
CA LEU A 15 -11.35 -36.63 2.20
C LEU A 15 -10.36 -36.32 3.34
N ALA A 16 -10.35 -35.08 3.85
CA ALA A 16 -9.55 -34.69 5.02
C ALA A 16 -9.97 -35.42 6.31
N LEU A 17 -11.23 -35.85 6.41
CA LEU A 17 -11.77 -36.55 7.59
C LEU A 17 -11.55 -38.08 7.59
N VAL A 18 -11.17 -38.70 6.47
CA VAL A 18 -11.18 -40.19 6.35
C VAL A 18 -9.80 -40.81 6.09
N GLY A 19 -8.75 -40.04 5.85
CA GLY A 19 -7.36 -40.54 5.93
C GLY A 19 -7.05 -41.74 5.02
N THR A 20 -7.62 -41.78 3.81
CA THR A 20 -7.33 -42.83 2.81
C THR A 20 -6.72 -42.24 1.55
N ALA A 21 -5.51 -42.71 1.21
CA ALA A 21 -4.87 -42.49 -0.07
C ALA A 21 -5.58 -43.25 -1.20
N CYS A 22 -5.75 -42.62 -2.38
CA CYS A 22 -5.36 -43.14 -3.69
C CYS A 22 -5.89 -42.30 -4.88
N ALA A 23 -4.93 -41.92 -5.74
CA ALA A 23 -4.87 -42.05 -7.20
C ALA A 23 -5.97 -41.53 -8.14
N ASP A 24 -5.48 -40.77 -9.12
CA ASP A 24 -5.95 -40.53 -10.48
C ASP A 24 -7.36 -39.95 -10.68
N VAL A 25 -7.44 -38.63 -10.58
CA VAL A 25 -8.44 -37.84 -11.29
C VAL A 25 -7.71 -36.83 -12.17
N THR A 26 -7.83 -36.96 -13.49
CA THR A 26 -7.40 -35.93 -14.45
C THR A 26 -8.56 -34.95 -14.65
N PHE A 27 -8.32 -33.68 -14.33
CA PHE A 27 -9.20 -32.55 -14.67
C PHE A 27 -8.53 -31.73 -15.77
N GLY A 28 -9.32 -31.27 -16.74
CA GLY A 28 -8.83 -30.54 -17.92
C GLY A 28 -8.59 -29.06 -17.64
N ASP A 29 -7.46 -28.57 -18.16
CA ASP A 29 -6.91 -27.23 -18.49
C ASP A 29 -7.51 -25.89 -17.97
N ASP A 30 -8.52 -25.87 -17.11
CA ASP A 30 -9.03 -24.66 -16.43
C ASP A 30 -8.94 -24.84 -14.88
N GLU A 31 -7.75 -25.14 -14.37
CA GLU A 31 -7.48 -25.13 -12.92
C GLU A 31 -7.17 -23.68 -12.46
N LEU A 32 -7.93 -23.19 -11.47
CA LEU A 32 -7.51 -22.05 -10.67
C LEU A 32 -6.14 -22.40 -10.06
N THR A 33 -5.15 -21.52 -10.19
CA THR A 33 -3.85 -21.78 -9.57
C THR A 33 -3.99 -21.82 -8.05
N MET A 34 -3.11 -22.53 -7.34
CA MET A 34 -3.13 -22.58 -5.87
C MET A 34 -3.10 -21.16 -5.25
N SER A 35 -2.41 -20.23 -5.91
CA SER A 35 -2.37 -18.82 -5.55
C SER A 35 -3.69 -18.06 -5.78
N GLU A 36 -4.50 -18.46 -6.78
CA GLU A 36 -5.88 -17.95 -6.92
C GLU A 36 -6.80 -18.54 -5.85
N MET A 37 -6.58 -19.79 -5.45
CA MET A 37 -7.27 -20.37 -4.29
C MET A 37 -6.86 -19.70 -2.98
N GLN A 38 -5.60 -19.27 -2.84
CA GLN A 38 -5.07 -18.57 -1.68
C GLN A 38 -5.62 -17.14 -1.59
N ALA A 39 -5.67 -16.42 -2.70
CA ALA A 39 -6.32 -15.10 -2.72
C ALA A 39 -7.86 -15.19 -2.60
N THR A 40 -8.47 -16.27 -3.11
CA THR A 40 -9.87 -16.59 -2.80
C THR A 40 -10.04 -16.92 -1.32
N ALA A 41 -9.06 -17.59 -0.71
CA ALA A 41 -8.99 -17.84 0.72
C ALA A 41 -8.79 -16.52 1.48
N GLU A 42 -7.95 -15.58 1.08
CA GLU A 42 -7.87 -14.25 1.70
C GLU A 42 -9.19 -13.48 1.60
N ALA A 43 -9.86 -13.54 0.44
CA ALA A 43 -11.17 -12.93 0.23
C ALA A 43 -12.29 -13.60 1.04
N VAL A 44 -12.21 -14.92 1.28
CA VAL A 44 -13.21 -15.74 2.00
C VAL A 44 -12.91 -15.86 3.51
N PHE A 45 -11.63 -15.83 3.92
CA PHE A 45 -11.13 -15.92 5.29
C PHE A 45 -10.90 -14.55 5.92
N ALA A 46 -11.08 -13.43 5.21
CA ALA A 46 -11.32 -12.11 5.81
C ALA A 46 -12.53 -12.08 6.79
N GLU A 47 -13.18 -13.23 7.04
CA GLU A 47 -14.55 -13.32 7.52
C GLU A 47 -14.86 -14.47 8.50
N ALA A 48 -13.91 -15.34 8.87
CA ALA A 48 -14.22 -16.48 9.74
C ALA A 48 -13.94 -16.23 11.23
N ALA A 49 -14.78 -15.43 11.91
CA ALA A 49 -14.84 -15.44 13.38
C ALA A 49 -16.23 -15.05 13.92
N PHE A 50 -17.24 -15.92 13.77
CA PHE A 50 -18.32 -16.01 14.76
C PHE A 50 -18.99 -17.39 14.70
N THR A 51 -18.65 -18.27 15.65
CA THR A 51 -19.60 -19.12 16.39
C THR A 51 -18.89 -19.79 17.59
N SER A 52 -19.43 -19.57 18.80
CA SER A 52 -18.98 -20.02 20.13
C SER A 52 -17.73 -19.26 20.65
N VAL A 53 -17.75 -18.53 21.77
CA VAL A 53 -18.39 -18.77 23.06
C VAL A 53 -18.76 -17.42 23.68
N ALA A 54 -20.06 -17.18 23.86
CA ALA A 54 -20.55 -16.20 24.83
C ALA A 54 -21.12 -16.99 26.01
N GLU A 55 -20.35 -17.13 27.08
CA GLU A 55 -20.91 -17.38 28.42
C GLU A 55 -19.90 -16.99 29.50
N ASP A 56 -20.28 -15.94 30.23
CA ASP A 56 -19.96 -15.62 31.62
C ASP A 56 -18.54 -15.17 32.00
N ALA A 57 -18.32 -13.85 31.97
CA ALA A 57 -17.41 -13.18 32.89
C ALA A 57 -17.94 -11.77 33.23
N SER A 58 -18.51 -11.63 34.43
CA SER A 58 -18.82 -10.31 35.02
C SER A 58 -17.52 -9.51 35.26
N PRO A 59 -17.45 -8.21 34.90
CA PRO A 59 -16.25 -7.41 35.12
C PRO A 59 -16.18 -6.93 36.57
N THR A 60 -15.15 -7.36 37.29
CA THR A 60 -14.66 -6.67 38.49
C THR A 60 -13.93 -5.40 38.09
N ALA A 61 -14.36 -4.26 38.65
CA ALA A 61 -13.81 -2.93 38.40
C ALA A 61 -12.31 -2.82 38.73
N ALA A 62 -11.51 -2.43 37.74
CA ALA A 62 -10.15 -1.93 37.92
C ALA A 62 -10.18 -0.43 38.32
N PRO A 63 -9.20 0.06 39.09
CA PRO A 63 -9.22 1.41 39.63
C PRO A 63 -8.89 2.45 38.56
N ALA A 64 -9.57 3.61 38.64
CA ALA A 64 -9.39 4.74 37.75
C ALA A 64 -7.94 5.27 37.80
N THR A 65 -7.21 5.07 36.70
CA THR A 65 -5.97 5.79 36.40
C THR A 65 -6.32 7.09 35.67
N GLU A 66 -5.56 8.15 35.96
CA GLU A 66 -5.70 9.50 35.38
C GLU A 66 -5.79 9.46 33.84
N PRO A 67 -6.51 10.41 33.21
CA PRO A 67 -6.63 10.46 31.76
C PRO A 67 -5.24 10.66 31.13
N PRO A 68 -4.89 9.92 30.07
CA PRO A 68 -3.65 10.15 29.35
C PRO A 68 -3.63 11.59 28.81
N ALA A 69 -2.44 12.16 28.78
CA ALA A 69 -2.20 13.48 28.21
C ALA A 69 -2.80 13.58 26.80
N THR A 70 -3.49 14.69 26.53
CA THR A 70 -4.08 15.01 25.23
C THR A 70 -3.06 14.84 24.11
N GLN A 71 -3.34 13.92 23.20
CA GLN A 71 -2.60 13.74 21.95
C GLN A 71 -2.50 15.08 21.20
N PRO A 72 -1.33 15.47 20.67
CA PRO A 72 -1.31 16.46 19.60
C PRO A 72 -2.05 15.85 18.41
N ALA A 73 -3.12 16.51 17.96
CA ALA A 73 -3.81 16.12 16.75
C ALA A 73 -2.80 16.03 15.60
N PHE A 74 -2.94 15.04 14.72
CA PHE A 74 -2.45 15.17 13.35
C PHE A 74 -2.79 16.60 12.92
N PRO A 75 -1.82 17.42 12.44
CA PRO A 75 -2.08 18.82 12.16
C PRO A 75 -3.39 18.87 11.43
N THR A 76 -4.41 19.50 12.04
CA THR A 76 -5.73 19.60 11.43
C THR A 76 -5.46 20.14 10.05
N LEU A 77 -5.60 19.29 9.03
CA LEU A 77 -5.42 19.69 7.66
C LEU A 77 -6.43 20.81 7.49
N ASP A 78 -5.92 22.04 7.46
CA ASP A 78 -6.73 23.19 7.17
C ASP A 78 -7.06 23.07 5.68
N LEU A 79 -8.20 22.44 5.39
CA LEU A 79 -8.71 22.22 4.04
C LEU A 79 -9.22 23.53 3.41
N SER A 80 -8.95 24.69 4.02
CA SER A 80 -9.30 25.96 3.40
C SER A 80 -8.34 26.30 2.24
N PRO A 81 -8.86 26.71 1.08
CA PRO A 81 -8.03 27.02 -0.08
C PRO A 81 -7.11 28.20 0.24
N THR A 82 -5.81 28.00 0.07
CA THR A 82 -4.84 29.11 0.12
C THR A 82 -5.15 30.06 -1.04
N PRO A 83 -5.40 31.36 -0.81
CA PRO A 83 -5.68 32.28 -1.90
C PRO A 83 -4.44 32.41 -2.79
N LEU A 84 -4.63 32.21 -4.10
CA LEU A 84 -3.63 32.50 -5.13
C LEU A 84 -3.09 33.92 -4.93
N LEU A 85 -1.76 34.02 -4.85
CA LEU A 85 -0.98 35.25 -4.93
C LEU A 85 -1.40 36.06 -6.17
N ALA A 86 -2.21 37.09 -5.95
CA ALA A 86 -2.30 38.24 -6.83
C ALA A 86 -1.47 39.35 -6.18
N ASP A 87 -0.30 39.65 -6.76
CA ASP A 87 0.22 41.00 -6.92
C ASP A 87 1.62 40.96 -7.57
N LEU A 88 1.68 41.28 -8.86
CA LEU A 88 2.91 41.70 -9.54
C LEU A 88 3.01 43.23 -9.46
N PRO A 89 4.13 43.81 -9.00
CA PRO A 89 4.32 45.24 -9.11
C PRO A 89 4.69 45.64 -10.55
N THR A 90 4.00 46.66 -11.04
CA THR A 90 4.30 47.37 -12.28
C THR A 90 5.35 48.45 -12.00
N GLU A 91 6.55 48.31 -12.55
CA GLU A 91 7.56 49.38 -12.55
C GLU A 91 7.70 49.97 -13.96
N SER A 92 7.27 51.22 -14.08
CA SER A 92 7.49 52.11 -15.22
C SER A 92 8.78 52.90 -15.02
N GLY A 93 9.76 52.77 -15.91
CA GLY A 93 10.97 53.60 -15.95
C GLY A 93 11.28 54.10 -17.37
N PRO A 94 11.66 55.39 -17.57
CA PRO A 94 11.80 55.99 -18.89
C PRO A 94 13.19 55.82 -19.51
N SER A 95 13.22 55.89 -20.84
CA SER A 95 14.39 55.95 -21.72
C SER A 95 15.15 57.29 -21.59
N PRO A 96 16.47 57.34 -21.89
CA PRO A 96 17.07 58.56 -22.40
C PRO A 96 17.80 58.40 -23.74
N THR A 97 17.74 59.50 -24.46
CA THR A 97 18.15 59.81 -25.84
C THR A 97 19.67 59.96 -25.99
N ALA A 98 20.14 59.72 -27.22
CA ALA A 98 21.50 59.90 -27.71
C ALA A 98 21.99 61.36 -27.79
N THR A 99 23.31 61.59 -27.68
CA THR A 99 24.02 62.67 -28.42
C THR A 99 25.56 62.48 -28.47
N THR A 100 26.07 62.25 -29.70
CA THR A 100 27.27 62.80 -30.39
C THR A 100 28.72 62.73 -29.85
N ASP A 101 29.54 61.98 -30.60
CA ASP A 101 30.99 61.96 -30.97
C ASP A 101 31.83 63.27 -31.00
N PRO A 102 33.17 63.27 -31.31
CA PRO A 102 34.26 62.27 -31.13
C PRO A 102 35.60 62.90 -30.61
N ILE A 103 36.68 62.10 -30.44
CA ILE A 103 38.05 62.39 -30.93
C ILE A 103 38.97 61.17 -30.72
N LEU A 104 39.71 60.83 -31.78
CA LEU A 104 40.75 59.81 -31.94
C LEU A 104 41.92 59.95 -30.95
N SER A 105 42.38 58.82 -30.39
CA SER A 105 43.81 58.59 -30.16
C SER A 105 44.14 57.10 -30.24
N VAL A 106 44.99 56.77 -31.21
CA VAL A 106 45.45 55.43 -31.57
C VAL A 106 46.65 55.06 -30.69
N LEU A 107 46.59 53.88 -30.04
CA LEU A 107 47.76 53.17 -29.51
C LEU A 107 47.75 51.73 -30.04
N PRO A 108 48.90 51.16 -30.43
CA PRO A 108 48.98 49.81 -30.99
C PRO A 108 48.80 48.72 -29.91
N PRO A 109 48.39 47.49 -30.30
CA PRO A 109 48.04 46.44 -29.36
C PRO A 109 49.30 45.81 -28.74
N THR A 110 49.35 45.77 -27.42
CA THR A 110 50.27 44.88 -26.69
C THR A 110 49.65 43.48 -26.73
N ALA A 111 50.27 42.56 -27.46
CA ALA A 111 49.87 41.16 -27.47
C ALA A 111 50.27 40.50 -26.14
N THR A 112 49.36 40.47 -25.18
CA THR A 112 49.42 39.56 -24.03
C THR A 112 48.79 38.24 -24.45
N LEU A 113 49.60 37.17 -24.48
CA LEU A 113 49.11 35.79 -24.55
C LEU A 113 48.39 35.49 -23.23
N GLU A 114 47.06 35.64 -23.18
CA GLU A 114 46.24 35.00 -22.15
C GLU A 114 46.13 33.52 -22.50
N ALA A 115 46.68 32.67 -21.64
CA ALA A 115 46.42 31.23 -21.71
C ALA A 115 44.92 30.99 -21.42
N PRO A 116 44.26 30.03 -22.10
CA PRO A 116 42.86 29.75 -21.85
C PRO A 116 42.71 29.27 -20.40
N LEU A 117 41.83 29.91 -19.64
CA LEU A 117 41.36 29.36 -18.36
C LEU A 117 40.78 27.97 -18.64
N PRO A 118 41.09 26.95 -17.81
CA PRO A 118 40.51 25.64 -17.97
C PRO A 118 38.99 25.77 -17.90
N THR A 119 38.30 25.37 -18.97
CA THR A 119 36.86 25.18 -18.99
C THR A 119 36.54 24.08 -17.99
N VAL A 120 36.06 24.46 -16.81
CA VAL A 120 35.44 23.53 -15.87
C VAL A 120 34.14 23.09 -16.54
N GLU A 121 34.13 21.88 -17.10
CA GLU A 121 32.89 21.24 -17.50
C GLU A 121 31.98 21.20 -16.26
N PRO A 122 30.71 21.65 -16.35
CA PRO A 122 29.80 21.51 -15.23
C PRO A 122 29.71 20.01 -14.92
N SER A 123 30.14 19.63 -13.71
CA SER A 123 29.92 18.28 -13.21
C SER A 123 28.45 17.94 -13.40
N PRO A 124 28.11 16.72 -13.88
CA PRO A 124 26.72 16.33 -14.01
C PRO A 124 26.05 16.55 -12.66
N THR A 125 25.09 17.47 -12.62
CA THR A 125 24.24 17.64 -11.46
C THR A 125 23.43 16.36 -11.39
N VAL A 126 23.85 15.43 -10.52
CA VAL A 126 23.05 14.25 -10.19
C VAL A 126 21.78 14.82 -9.58
N ALA A 127 20.68 14.77 -10.34
CA ALA A 127 19.37 15.16 -9.82
C ALA A 127 19.13 14.33 -8.56
N LEU A 128 18.70 14.99 -7.49
CA LEU A 128 18.26 14.27 -6.30
C LEU A 128 17.13 13.32 -6.71
N PRO A 129 17.06 12.11 -6.13
CA PRO A 129 15.95 11.22 -6.39
C PRO A 129 14.63 11.93 -6.05
N PRO A 130 13.53 11.61 -6.75
CA PRO A 130 12.22 12.11 -6.35
C PRO A 130 11.95 11.69 -4.90
N LEU A 131 11.21 12.50 -4.16
CA LEU A 131 10.92 12.21 -2.74
C LEU A 131 10.05 10.96 -2.56
N TRP A 132 9.20 10.70 -3.54
CA TRP A 132 8.41 9.49 -3.63
C TRP A 132 8.26 9.03 -5.08
N GLU A 133 8.06 7.73 -5.24
CA GLU A 133 7.69 7.09 -6.50
C GLU A 133 6.43 6.28 -6.28
N VAL A 134 5.48 6.32 -7.23
CA VAL A 134 4.24 5.54 -7.16
C VAL A 134 4.15 4.69 -8.41
N TYR A 135 3.91 3.40 -8.21
CA TYR A 135 3.75 2.43 -9.27
C TYR A 135 2.40 1.72 -9.13
N PHE A 136 1.80 1.44 -10.29
CA PHE A 136 0.60 0.62 -10.39
C PHE A 136 0.89 -0.53 -11.33
N THR A 137 0.47 -1.73 -10.99
CA THR A 137 0.57 -2.85 -11.94
C THR A 137 -0.38 -2.63 -13.12
N GLU A 138 0.03 -3.10 -14.30
CA GLU A 138 -0.81 -3.07 -15.50
C GLU A 138 -0.96 -4.48 -16.08
N PRO A 139 -1.82 -5.35 -15.48
CA PRO A 139 -1.95 -6.76 -15.91
C PRO A 139 -2.34 -6.96 -17.38
N ARG A 140 -2.96 -5.94 -17.99
CA ARG A 140 -3.36 -5.95 -19.41
C ARG A 140 -2.23 -5.56 -20.36
N ARG A 141 -1.10 -5.07 -19.84
CA ARG A 141 0.06 -4.64 -20.64
C ARG A 141 1.21 -5.62 -20.42
N LEU A 142 1.56 -6.34 -21.49
CA LEU A 142 2.70 -7.28 -21.48
C LEU A 142 3.98 -6.56 -21.00
N GLY A 143 4.64 -7.14 -19.99
CA GLY A 143 5.91 -6.66 -19.44
C GLY A 143 5.80 -5.49 -18.45
N ALA A 144 4.61 -4.99 -18.12
CA ALA A 144 4.48 -3.88 -17.17
C ALA A 144 4.82 -4.26 -15.72
N GLY A 145 4.56 -5.53 -15.34
CA GLY A 145 4.92 -6.04 -14.01
C GLY A 145 6.44 -6.04 -13.73
N ASP A 146 7.24 -6.04 -14.79
CA ASP A 146 8.70 -6.01 -14.67
C ASP A 146 9.20 -4.67 -14.10
N GLU A 147 8.45 -3.57 -14.25
CA GLU A 147 8.88 -2.25 -13.76
C GLU A 147 9.00 -2.22 -12.24
N ILE A 148 7.97 -2.71 -11.53
CA ILE A 148 7.95 -2.78 -10.06
C ILE A 148 9.06 -3.72 -9.58
N VAL A 149 9.17 -4.92 -10.16
CA VAL A 149 10.19 -5.89 -9.77
C VAL A 149 11.61 -5.34 -10.02
N ASN A 150 11.84 -4.73 -11.18
CA ASN A 150 13.13 -4.14 -11.52
C ASN A 150 13.48 -2.95 -10.62
N ARG A 151 12.49 -2.13 -10.24
CA ARG A 151 12.72 -1.03 -9.29
C ARG A 151 13.13 -1.57 -7.92
N LEU A 152 12.42 -2.57 -7.40
CA LEU A 152 12.77 -3.21 -6.14
C LEU A 152 14.19 -3.79 -6.18
N ILE A 153 14.54 -4.54 -7.23
CA ILE A 153 15.88 -5.09 -7.43
C ILE A 153 16.93 -3.97 -7.52
N SER A 154 16.62 -2.85 -8.19
CA SER A 154 17.51 -1.70 -8.25
C SER A 154 17.79 -1.09 -6.88
N LEU A 155 16.78 -1.00 -6.01
CA LEU A 155 16.94 -0.49 -4.65
C LEU A 155 17.77 -1.46 -3.79
N ILE A 156 17.48 -2.77 -3.86
CA ILE A 156 18.26 -3.83 -3.19
C ILE A 156 19.74 -3.82 -3.63
N ASN A 157 19.99 -3.64 -4.92
CA ASN A 157 21.34 -3.54 -5.45
C ASN A 157 22.06 -2.25 -5.02
N GLY A 158 21.30 -1.18 -4.76
CA GLY A 158 21.80 0.09 -4.26
C GLY A 158 22.08 0.12 -2.75
N ALA A 159 21.50 -0.79 -1.97
CA ALA A 159 21.63 -0.83 -0.52
C ALA A 159 23.09 -0.97 -0.05
N GLN A 160 23.43 -0.25 1.02
CA GLN A 160 24.79 -0.15 1.56
C GLN A 160 24.94 -0.75 2.97
N THR A 161 23.90 -0.68 3.80
CA THR A 161 23.96 -1.06 5.22
C THR A 161 22.96 -2.13 5.60
N SER A 162 21.68 -1.97 5.26
CA SER A 162 20.63 -2.89 5.69
C SER A 162 19.43 -2.95 4.75
N ILE A 163 18.79 -4.12 4.72
CA ILE A 163 17.52 -4.36 4.06
C ILE A 163 16.64 -5.16 5.04
N HIS A 164 15.64 -4.49 5.58
CA HIS A 164 14.68 -5.07 6.50
C HIS A 164 13.35 -5.27 5.78
N VAL A 165 12.99 -6.53 5.53
CA VAL A 165 11.78 -6.91 4.81
C VAL A 165 10.73 -7.42 5.78
N VAL A 166 9.54 -6.85 5.72
CA VAL A 166 8.33 -7.37 6.37
C VAL A 166 7.27 -7.57 5.29
N ALA A 167 7.15 -8.80 4.81
CA ALA A 167 6.28 -9.11 3.69
C ALA A 167 5.63 -10.48 3.88
N PHE A 168 4.31 -10.51 3.71
CA PHE A 168 3.42 -11.66 3.91
C PHE A 168 3.82 -12.94 3.17
N GLU A 169 4.08 -12.84 1.87
CA GLU A 169 4.41 -14.00 1.01
C GLU A 169 5.45 -13.62 -0.06
N PHE A 170 6.10 -14.64 -0.64
CA PHE A 170 7.23 -14.45 -1.55
C PHE A 170 7.40 -15.61 -2.55
N ASN A 171 7.51 -15.32 -3.85
CA ASN A 171 7.90 -16.32 -4.85
C ASN A 171 8.66 -15.75 -6.07
N LEU A 172 9.32 -14.60 -5.92
CA LEU A 172 10.08 -13.98 -7.01
C LEU A 172 11.58 -14.33 -6.93
N ASP A 173 12.01 -15.29 -7.75
CA ASP A 173 13.42 -15.69 -7.85
C ASP A 173 14.40 -14.51 -8.08
N PRO A 174 14.12 -13.55 -8.98
CA PRO A 174 15.04 -12.42 -9.21
C PRO A 174 15.24 -11.53 -7.99
N VAL A 175 14.23 -11.42 -7.12
CA VAL A 175 14.34 -10.67 -5.87
C VAL A 175 15.15 -11.47 -4.85
N ALA A 176 14.98 -12.80 -4.82
CA ALA A 176 15.78 -13.67 -3.95
C ALA A 176 17.26 -13.59 -4.31
N ASP A 177 17.58 -13.65 -5.61
CA ASP A 177 18.93 -13.46 -6.14
C ASP A 177 19.54 -12.12 -5.71
N ALA A 178 18.76 -11.03 -5.82
CA ALA A 178 19.21 -9.70 -5.44
C ALA A 178 19.49 -9.57 -3.94
N LEU A 179 18.64 -10.15 -3.08
CA LEU A 179 18.82 -10.15 -1.63
C LEU A 179 20.03 -10.98 -1.19
N ILE A 180 20.21 -12.17 -1.78
CA ILE A 180 21.40 -13.00 -1.55
C ILE A 180 22.65 -12.23 -1.96
N ALA A 181 22.65 -11.63 -3.16
CA ALA A 181 23.76 -10.82 -3.62
C ALA A 181 24.02 -9.60 -2.72
N ALA A 182 23.00 -8.98 -2.12
CA ALA A 182 23.19 -7.91 -1.14
C ALA A 182 23.84 -8.42 0.14
N HIS A 183 23.36 -9.55 0.66
CA HIS A 183 23.94 -10.19 1.83
C HIS A 183 25.42 -10.56 1.62
N GLU A 184 25.76 -11.14 0.46
CA GLU A 184 27.15 -11.47 0.10
C GLU A 184 28.06 -10.23 -0.02
N ARG A 185 27.50 -9.05 -0.32
CA ARG A 185 28.23 -7.77 -0.29
C ARG A 185 28.47 -7.25 1.13
N GLY A 186 27.87 -7.86 2.15
CA GLY A 186 27.96 -7.46 3.56
C GLY A 186 26.84 -6.54 4.03
N VAL A 187 25.76 -6.38 3.24
CA VAL A 187 24.54 -5.69 3.68
C VAL A 187 23.79 -6.60 4.65
N GLU A 188 23.31 -6.06 5.76
CA GLU A 188 22.42 -6.82 6.66
C GLU A 188 21.09 -7.08 5.96
N VAL A 189 20.65 -8.33 5.91
CA VAL A 189 19.35 -8.68 5.32
C VAL A 189 18.59 -9.52 6.32
N ILE A 190 17.39 -9.05 6.67
CA ILE A 190 16.45 -9.75 7.56
C ILE A 190 15.08 -9.72 6.91
N TRP A 191 14.39 -10.87 6.93
CA TRP A 191 13.01 -10.99 6.47
C TRP A 191 12.12 -11.50 7.61
N ILE A 192 11.00 -10.84 7.83
CA ILE A 192 9.89 -11.30 8.68
C ILE A 192 8.70 -11.60 7.77
N THR A 193 8.20 -12.83 7.82
CA THR A 193 7.14 -13.36 6.94
C THR A 193 5.99 -13.99 7.76
N ASP A 194 4.92 -14.40 7.09
CA ASP A 194 3.84 -15.16 7.72
C ASP A 194 4.25 -16.62 7.95
N ASN A 195 3.70 -17.26 8.99
CA ASN A 195 4.04 -18.64 9.29
C ASN A 195 3.46 -19.64 8.27
N GLU A 196 2.20 -19.47 7.88
CA GLU A 196 1.46 -20.39 7.02
C GLU A 196 1.67 -20.01 5.55
N TYR A 197 1.38 -18.77 5.19
CA TYR A 197 1.46 -18.29 3.82
C TYR A 197 2.86 -17.82 3.39
N GLY A 198 3.76 -17.70 4.36
CA GLY A 198 5.19 -17.54 4.12
C GLY A 198 5.92 -18.89 4.21
N LEU A 199 6.26 -19.30 5.43
CA LEU A 199 7.21 -20.42 5.62
C LEU A 199 6.67 -21.80 5.28
N VAL A 200 5.39 -22.09 5.53
CA VAL A 200 4.80 -23.39 5.18
C VAL A 200 4.57 -23.47 3.68
N ALA A 201 3.99 -22.42 3.08
CA ALA A 201 3.79 -22.29 1.63
C ALA A 201 5.11 -22.34 0.84
N ASP A 202 6.25 -22.00 1.45
CA ASP A 202 7.57 -22.10 0.80
C ASP A 202 7.93 -23.54 0.35
N THR A 203 7.20 -24.55 0.82
CA THR A 203 7.38 -25.95 0.41
C THR A 203 6.58 -26.36 -0.83
N ASP A 204 5.71 -25.49 -1.33
CA ASP A 204 4.87 -25.74 -2.49
C ASP A 204 5.63 -25.59 -3.81
N GLU A 205 5.08 -26.15 -4.88
CA GLU A 205 5.63 -25.99 -6.23
C GLU A 205 5.65 -24.51 -6.64
N GLY A 206 6.76 -24.07 -7.22
CA GLY A 206 6.98 -22.66 -7.58
C GLY A 206 7.44 -21.76 -6.43
N HIS A 207 7.57 -22.30 -5.22
CA HIS A 207 8.14 -21.60 -4.06
C HIS A 207 9.54 -22.15 -3.72
N GLY A 208 10.06 -21.84 -2.53
CA GLY A 208 11.38 -22.27 -2.03
C GLY A 208 12.37 -21.12 -1.87
N GLN A 209 11.94 -19.88 -2.13
CA GLN A 209 12.80 -18.71 -2.05
C GLN A 209 13.20 -18.41 -0.61
N PHE A 210 12.35 -18.66 0.40
CA PHE A 210 12.77 -18.51 1.80
C PHE A 210 13.84 -19.53 2.20
N ALA A 211 13.72 -20.79 1.73
CA ALA A 211 14.77 -21.79 1.91
C ALA A 211 16.10 -21.32 1.29
N ARG A 212 16.07 -20.74 0.08
CA ARG A 212 17.26 -20.17 -0.57
C ARG A 212 17.90 -19.04 0.25
N LEU A 213 17.10 -18.12 0.79
CA LEU A 213 17.60 -17.05 1.66
C LEU A 213 18.27 -17.63 2.92
N ARG A 214 17.63 -18.60 3.58
CA ARG A 214 18.17 -19.26 4.77
C ARG A 214 19.47 -20.02 4.49
N ASP A 215 19.56 -20.72 3.37
CA ASP A 215 20.76 -21.43 2.94
C ASP A 215 21.93 -20.47 2.67
N ALA A 216 21.65 -19.24 2.24
CA ALA A 216 22.63 -18.17 2.09
C ALA A 216 23.02 -17.48 3.42
N GLY A 217 22.40 -17.84 4.55
CA GLY A 217 22.68 -17.27 5.86
C GLY A 217 21.83 -16.05 6.23
N ILE A 218 20.82 -15.71 5.42
CA ILE A 218 19.89 -14.59 5.70
C ILE A 218 18.91 -15.02 6.79
N THR A 219 18.66 -14.12 7.75
CA THR A 219 17.68 -14.38 8.82
C THR A 219 16.27 -14.23 8.28
N VAL A 220 15.50 -15.33 8.30
CA VAL A 220 14.09 -15.35 7.93
C VAL A 220 13.26 -15.85 9.11
N LEU A 221 12.46 -14.95 9.68
CA LEU A 221 11.58 -15.18 10.82
C LEU A 221 10.13 -15.19 10.38
N ALA A 222 9.28 -15.79 11.20
CA ALA A 222 7.84 -15.66 11.06
C ALA A 222 7.18 -15.50 12.42
N ASP A 223 5.94 -15.05 12.40
CA ASP A 223 5.11 -15.07 13.60
C ASP A 223 4.69 -16.51 13.96
N ASN A 224 3.83 -16.66 14.96
CA ASN A 224 3.30 -17.96 15.38
C ASN A 224 1.80 -17.93 15.64
N ARG A 225 1.12 -16.92 15.10
CA ARG A 225 -0.30 -16.66 15.36
C ARG A 225 -1.14 -17.33 14.27
N THR A 226 -2.44 -17.25 14.46
CA THR A 226 -3.44 -17.60 13.44
C THR A 226 -3.92 -16.38 12.67
N GLY A 227 -3.73 -15.17 13.22
CA GLY A 227 -3.92 -13.92 12.50
C GLY A 227 -2.70 -13.68 11.61
N LEU A 228 -2.94 -13.11 10.43
CA LEU A 228 -1.90 -13.02 9.41
C LEU A 228 -0.81 -12.01 9.81
N MET A 229 0.44 -12.30 9.49
CA MET A 229 1.48 -11.27 9.34
C MET A 229 1.37 -10.68 7.94
N HIS A 230 0.40 -9.77 7.76
CA HIS A 230 -0.03 -9.32 6.43
C HIS A 230 0.61 -7.99 6.00
N ASN A 231 1.66 -7.57 6.70
CA ASN A 231 2.47 -6.41 6.34
C ASN A 231 3.21 -6.60 5.00
N LYS A 232 3.47 -5.49 4.33
CA LYS A 232 4.11 -5.40 2.99
C LYS A 232 4.97 -4.15 2.95
N PHE A 233 6.06 -4.13 3.69
CA PHE A 233 7.02 -3.03 3.64
C PHE A 233 8.47 -3.51 3.65
N ILE A 234 9.35 -2.67 3.11
CA ILE A 234 10.79 -2.88 3.11
C ILE A 234 11.45 -1.58 3.51
N VAL A 235 12.32 -1.62 4.50
CA VAL A 235 13.19 -0.50 4.87
C VAL A 235 14.59 -0.78 4.32
N ILE A 236 15.13 0.17 3.55
CA ILE A 236 16.47 0.07 2.96
C ILE A 236 17.33 1.19 3.53
N ASP A 237 18.43 0.79 4.16
CA ASP A 237 19.45 1.65 4.78
C ASP A 237 18.90 2.64 5.84
N GLY A 238 17.67 2.44 6.33
CA GLY A 238 16.98 3.40 7.20
C GLY A 238 16.62 4.72 6.51
N GLU A 239 16.67 4.76 5.17
CA GLU A 239 16.45 5.97 4.38
C GLU A 239 15.26 5.84 3.41
N THR A 240 15.00 4.63 2.91
CA THR A 240 13.96 4.37 1.92
C THR A 240 12.95 3.36 2.44
N VAL A 241 11.67 3.64 2.24
CA VAL A 241 10.56 2.70 2.50
C VAL A 241 9.93 2.31 1.18
N TRP A 242 9.77 1.02 0.95
CA TRP A 242 8.89 0.47 -0.07
C TRP A 242 7.64 -0.07 0.62
N THR A 243 6.44 0.34 0.23
CA THR A 243 5.19 -0.25 0.75
C THR A 243 4.05 -0.15 -0.26
N GLY A 244 2.86 -0.64 0.10
CA GLY A 244 1.66 -0.63 -0.72
C GLY A 244 0.85 -1.91 -0.55
N SER A 245 0.04 -2.23 -1.55
CA SER A 245 -0.84 -3.42 -1.51
C SER A 245 -0.17 -4.70 -2.01
N THR A 246 1.04 -4.60 -2.56
CA THR A 246 1.69 -5.61 -3.40
C THR A 246 2.46 -6.64 -2.58
N ASN A 247 2.06 -7.91 -2.64
CA ASN A 247 2.90 -9.03 -2.24
C ASN A 247 4.07 -9.23 -3.23
N ILE A 248 5.18 -9.81 -2.77
CA ILE A 248 6.38 -10.02 -3.60
C ILE A 248 6.23 -11.34 -4.37
N THR A 249 5.17 -11.43 -5.18
CA THR A 249 4.81 -12.63 -5.94
C THR A 249 4.54 -12.35 -7.41
N HIS A 250 4.59 -13.41 -8.23
CA HIS A 250 4.25 -13.33 -9.65
C HIS A 250 2.83 -12.81 -9.88
N ASN A 251 1.86 -13.27 -9.09
CA ASN A 251 0.48 -12.82 -9.21
C ASN A 251 0.35 -11.32 -8.93
N ASP A 252 0.93 -10.87 -7.82
CA ASP A 252 0.73 -9.50 -7.39
C ASP A 252 1.50 -8.49 -8.21
N THR A 253 2.62 -8.88 -8.81
CA THR A 253 3.41 -8.01 -9.67
C THR A 253 2.96 -8.04 -11.14
N GLN A 254 2.29 -9.10 -11.61
CA GLN A 254 1.97 -9.26 -13.04
C GLN A 254 0.48 -9.37 -13.36
N LEU A 255 -0.35 -9.87 -12.44
CA LEU A 255 -1.72 -10.32 -12.74
C LEU A 255 -2.79 -9.52 -12.00
N ASN A 256 -2.54 -9.14 -10.75
CA ASN A 256 -3.47 -8.40 -9.92
C ASN A 256 -3.26 -6.88 -10.07
N ASN A 257 -4.31 -6.08 -9.89
CA ASN A 257 -4.15 -4.63 -9.76
C ASN A 257 -3.64 -4.30 -8.36
N ASN A 258 -2.48 -3.67 -8.30
CA ASN A 258 -1.74 -3.42 -7.09
C ASN A 258 -1.05 -2.06 -7.17
N ASN A 259 -0.74 -1.49 -6.01
CA ASN A 259 0.07 -0.28 -5.93
C ASN A 259 1.31 -0.49 -5.07
N VAL A 260 2.34 0.27 -5.41
CA VAL A 260 3.56 0.46 -4.61
C VAL A 260 3.82 1.94 -4.49
N ILE A 261 4.19 2.37 -3.29
CA ILE A 261 4.81 3.66 -3.04
C ILE A 261 6.20 3.45 -2.44
N VAL A 262 7.19 4.12 -3.03
CA VAL A 262 8.55 4.21 -2.51
C VAL A 262 8.71 5.60 -1.92
N LEU A 263 9.08 5.71 -0.65
CA LEU A 263 9.36 6.96 0.05
C LEU A 263 10.87 7.04 0.31
N HIS A 264 11.53 8.06 -0.24
CA HIS A 264 12.93 8.38 0.05
C HIS A 264 12.99 9.39 1.20
N ALA A 265 12.57 8.95 2.39
CA ALA A 265 12.35 9.80 3.56
C ALA A 265 12.82 9.07 4.85
N PRO A 266 14.00 9.40 5.40
CA PRO A 266 14.53 8.77 6.61
C PRO A 266 13.57 8.87 7.81
N GLU A 267 12.81 9.95 7.91
CA GLU A 267 11.81 10.14 8.95
C GLU A 267 10.62 9.18 8.83
N ALA A 268 10.20 8.82 7.61
CA ALA A 268 9.20 7.78 7.38
C ALA A 268 9.81 6.39 7.59
N ALA A 269 11.06 6.17 7.13
CA ALA A 269 11.79 4.93 7.35
C ALA A 269 11.95 4.62 8.85
N ALA A 270 12.24 5.62 9.68
CA ALA A 270 12.33 5.46 11.12
C ALA A 270 11.00 5.03 11.78
N ILE A 271 9.85 5.29 11.16
CA ILE A 271 8.55 4.79 11.65
C ILE A 271 8.43 3.29 11.41
N TYR A 272 8.65 2.86 10.16
CA TYR A 272 8.61 1.43 9.78
C TYR A 272 9.73 0.60 10.44
N GLU A 273 10.88 1.20 10.71
CA GLU A 273 11.99 0.55 11.40
C GLU A 273 11.67 0.22 12.87
N ARG A 274 10.84 1.05 13.52
CA ARG A 274 10.35 0.73 14.88
C ARG A 274 9.42 -0.48 14.86
N GLU A 275 8.47 -0.51 13.92
CA GLU A 275 7.59 -1.67 13.74
C GLU A 275 8.40 -2.95 13.47
N PHE A 276 9.34 -2.88 12.52
CA PHE A 276 10.26 -3.99 12.25
C PHE A 276 11.00 -4.46 13.51
N THR A 277 11.46 -3.53 14.36
CA THR A 277 12.17 -3.86 15.60
C THR A 277 11.26 -4.58 16.61
N GLU A 278 9.98 -4.22 16.68
CA GLU A 278 8.98 -4.85 17.55
C GLU A 278 8.68 -6.28 17.08
N MET A 279 8.47 -6.45 15.78
CA MET A 279 8.27 -7.75 15.14
C MET A 279 9.49 -8.65 15.29
N LEU A 280 10.69 -8.09 15.15
CA LEU A 280 11.95 -8.81 15.39
C LEU A 280 12.05 -9.29 16.85
N ALA A 281 11.49 -8.54 17.79
CA ALA A 281 11.40 -8.91 19.21
C ALA A 281 10.23 -9.88 19.52
N GLY A 282 9.46 -10.31 18.50
CA GLY A 282 8.37 -11.27 18.63
C GLY A 282 7.02 -10.66 19.03
N GLN A 283 6.89 -9.34 18.89
CA GLN A 283 5.64 -8.59 19.12
C GLN A 283 4.90 -8.49 17.79
N PHE A 284 3.70 -9.03 17.73
CA PHE A 284 2.93 -9.13 16.48
C PHE A 284 1.45 -8.89 16.74
N GLY A 285 0.80 -8.19 15.81
CA GLY A 285 -0.59 -7.74 15.85
C GLY A 285 -1.06 -7.32 17.25
N PRO A 286 -2.11 -7.91 17.86
CA PRO A 286 -2.66 -7.41 19.13
C PRO A 286 -1.70 -7.35 20.34
N ARG A 287 -0.49 -7.93 20.21
CA ARG A 287 0.55 -7.89 21.25
C ARG A 287 1.58 -6.78 21.00
N SER A 288 1.55 -6.13 19.84
CA SER A 288 2.41 -4.99 19.52
C SER A 288 2.00 -3.76 20.36
N PRO A 289 2.97 -2.96 20.83
CA PRO A 289 2.68 -1.69 21.47
C PRO A 289 2.24 -0.66 20.44
N SER A 290 1.17 0.09 20.71
CA SER A 290 0.83 1.24 19.86
C SER A 290 1.82 2.39 20.11
N ASN A 291 2.43 2.89 19.02
CA ASN A 291 3.27 4.08 19.02
C ASN A 291 2.68 5.20 18.16
N VAL A 292 1.36 5.18 17.92
CA VAL A 292 0.67 6.07 16.96
C VAL A 292 1.00 7.55 17.12
N ALA A 293 1.28 8.02 18.34
CA ALA A 293 1.66 9.41 18.63
C ALA A 293 3.00 9.84 17.99
N GLU A 294 3.87 8.88 17.68
CA GLU A 294 5.19 9.07 17.08
C GLU A 294 5.24 8.58 15.62
N GLN A 295 4.14 8.07 15.08
CA GLN A 295 4.05 7.51 13.73
C GLN A 295 3.58 8.53 12.69
N TRP A 296 4.17 9.72 12.74
CA TRP A 296 3.93 10.76 11.75
C TRP A 296 5.22 11.55 11.47
N ALA A 297 5.26 12.15 10.29
CA ALA A 297 6.38 12.96 9.84
C ALA A 297 5.91 14.07 8.89
N ILE A 298 6.74 15.10 8.72
CA ILE A 298 6.60 16.08 7.64
C ILE A 298 7.77 15.87 6.68
N VAL A 299 7.48 15.35 5.50
CA VAL A 299 8.47 15.06 4.46
C VAL A 299 8.46 16.20 3.45
N GLU A 300 9.45 17.09 3.49
CA GLU A 300 9.52 18.30 2.63
C GLU A 300 8.21 19.12 2.61
N GLY A 301 7.57 19.26 3.77
CA GLY A 301 6.30 20.01 3.92
C GLY A 301 5.05 19.17 3.68
N VAL A 302 5.17 17.90 3.28
CA VAL A 302 4.03 16.97 3.12
C VAL A 302 3.83 16.16 4.41
N PRO A 303 2.65 16.26 5.06
CA PRO A 303 2.30 15.39 6.17
C PRO A 303 2.17 13.93 5.75
N VAL A 304 2.82 13.06 6.51
CA VAL A 304 2.77 11.61 6.38
C VAL A 304 2.43 11.00 7.73
N GLN A 305 1.49 10.06 7.76
CA GLN A 305 1.17 9.23 8.93
C GLN A 305 1.24 7.76 8.54
N VAL A 306 1.63 6.91 9.48
CA VAL A 306 1.55 5.46 9.32
C VAL A 306 0.79 4.91 10.51
N PHE A 307 -0.10 3.97 10.26
CA PHE A 307 -0.79 3.20 11.28
C PHE A 307 -0.45 1.73 11.11
N PHE A 308 -0.26 1.04 12.22
CA PHE A 308 -0.07 -0.40 12.28
C PHE A 308 -1.27 -1.05 12.97
N GLY A 309 -1.82 -2.05 12.28
CA GLY A 309 -2.98 -2.79 12.71
C GLY A 309 -2.56 -4.04 13.48
N PRO A 310 -3.32 -4.45 14.50
CA PRO A 310 -4.58 -3.87 14.97
C PRO A 310 -4.41 -2.83 16.11
N GLU A 311 -3.20 -2.61 16.62
CA GLU A 311 -2.94 -1.82 17.84
C GLU A 311 -3.30 -0.33 17.73
N ASP A 312 -3.31 0.23 16.53
CA ASP A 312 -3.57 1.67 16.32
C ASP A 312 -5.03 2.02 16.03
N ASN A 313 -5.97 1.08 16.07
CA ASN A 313 -7.39 1.30 15.72
C ASN A 313 -7.55 1.91 14.30
N VAL A 314 -6.84 1.35 13.33
CA VAL A 314 -6.68 1.87 11.96
C VAL A 314 -8.01 2.26 11.31
N MET A 315 -9.06 1.44 11.43
CA MET A 315 -10.35 1.74 10.80
C MET A 315 -11.05 2.95 11.42
N SER A 316 -10.85 3.21 12.71
CA SER A 316 -11.40 4.41 13.38
C SER A 316 -10.72 5.68 12.87
N GLU A 317 -9.40 5.64 12.66
CA GLU A 317 -8.66 6.78 12.11
C GLU A 317 -9.01 7.02 10.63
N LEU A 318 -9.11 5.96 9.83
CA LEU A 318 -9.56 6.08 8.44
C LEU A 318 -10.99 6.62 8.35
N ALA A 319 -11.90 6.15 9.21
CA ALA A 319 -13.26 6.68 9.30
C ALA A 319 -13.29 8.16 9.68
N ARG A 320 -12.43 8.61 10.60
CA ARG A 320 -12.29 10.02 10.99
C ARG A 320 -11.80 10.89 9.83
N LEU A 321 -10.86 10.40 9.02
CA LEU A 321 -10.39 11.11 7.84
C LEU A 321 -11.51 11.27 6.80
N VAL A 322 -12.27 10.20 6.54
CA VAL A 322 -13.42 10.22 5.61
C VAL A 322 -14.54 11.14 6.11
N ASP A 323 -14.82 11.15 7.42
CA ASP A 323 -15.83 12.04 8.00
C ASP A 323 -15.46 13.53 7.89
N GLY A 324 -14.16 13.82 7.81
CA GLY A 324 -13.62 15.17 7.59
C GLY A 324 -13.59 15.63 6.14
N ALA A 325 -13.91 14.77 5.17
CA ALA A 325 -13.87 15.09 3.74
C ALA A 325 -14.82 16.24 3.37
N GLN A 326 -14.42 17.08 2.43
CA GLN A 326 -15.17 18.28 2.04
C GLN A 326 -15.69 18.24 0.59
N GLU A 327 -14.98 17.55 -0.30
CA GLU A 327 -15.25 17.56 -1.73
C GLU A 327 -15.53 16.17 -2.26
N SER A 328 -14.63 15.21 -2.03
CA SER A 328 -14.76 13.88 -2.62
C SER A 328 -14.07 12.77 -1.84
N VAL A 329 -14.61 11.56 -1.99
CA VAL A 329 -13.98 10.32 -1.57
C VAL A 329 -13.98 9.34 -2.74
N ARG A 330 -12.81 8.78 -3.06
CA ARG A 330 -12.66 7.65 -3.97
C ARG A 330 -12.09 6.46 -3.20
N PHE A 331 -12.54 5.25 -3.52
CA PHE A 331 -11.92 4.05 -2.96
C PHE A 331 -11.74 2.93 -3.99
N MET A 332 -10.70 2.13 -3.81
CA MET A 332 -10.49 0.86 -4.51
C MET A 332 -10.16 -0.18 -3.46
N SER A 333 -10.98 -1.24 -3.37
CA SER A 333 -10.86 -2.20 -2.29
C SER A 333 -10.95 -3.65 -2.75
N PHE A 334 -9.95 -4.42 -2.35
CA PHE A 334 -9.91 -5.87 -2.41
C PHE A 334 -10.97 -6.51 -1.50
N SER A 335 -11.05 -6.06 -0.25
CA SER A 335 -12.04 -6.53 0.73
C SER A 335 -12.57 -5.35 1.52
N PHE A 336 -13.89 -5.16 1.46
CA PHE A 336 -14.58 -4.11 2.18
C PHE A 336 -15.84 -4.66 2.85
N THR A 337 -15.67 -5.01 4.13
CA THR A 337 -16.72 -5.57 5.00
C THR A 337 -16.91 -4.75 6.28
N HIS A 338 -16.12 -3.68 6.48
CA HIS A 338 -16.18 -2.87 7.68
C HIS A 338 -17.35 -1.87 7.67
N GLU A 339 -18.43 -2.25 8.37
CA GLU A 339 -19.71 -1.55 8.41
C GLU A 339 -19.59 -0.05 8.74
N ALA A 340 -18.81 0.33 9.76
CA ALA A 340 -18.77 1.73 10.20
C ALA A 340 -18.17 2.68 9.15
N LEU A 341 -17.12 2.25 8.44
CA LEU A 341 -16.51 3.03 7.37
C LEU A 341 -17.49 3.15 6.19
N GLY A 342 -18.11 2.03 5.79
CA GLY A 342 -19.10 2.02 4.72
C GLY A 342 -20.34 2.86 5.06
N PHE A 343 -20.78 2.85 6.32
CA PHE A 343 -21.86 3.70 6.82
C PHE A 343 -21.51 5.18 6.71
N ILE A 344 -20.34 5.60 7.19
CA ILE A 344 -19.91 7.01 7.14
C ILE A 344 -19.82 7.50 5.70
N MET A 345 -19.20 6.73 4.79
CA MET A 345 -19.13 7.08 3.37
C MET A 345 -20.52 7.28 2.74
N ARG A 346 -21.48 6.40 3.04
CA ARG A 346 -22.86 6.52 2.53
C ARG A 346 -23.60 7.71 3.13
N VAL A 347 -23.42 7.99 4.42
CA VAL A 347 -23.99 9.19 5.07
C VAL A 347 -23.45 10.45 4.41
N GLN A 348 -22.14 10.56 4.25
CA GLN A 348 -21.50 11.71 3.61
C GLN A 348 -21.96 11.89 2.16
N ALA A 349 -22.10 10.80 1.40
CA ALA A 349 -22.69 10.84 0.07
C ALA A 349 -24.14 11.39 0.08
N GLY A 350 -24.96 10.96 1.05
CA GLY A 350 -26.32 11.48 1.24
C GLY A 350 -26.37 12.96 1.65
N LEU A 351 -25.29 13.50 2.22
CA LEU A 351 -25.11 14.92 2.54
C LEU A 351 -24.55 15.74 1.36
N GLY A 352 -24.22 15.11 0.24
CA GLY A 352 -23.78 15.76 -0.99
C GLY A 352 -22.29 15.64 -1.30
N LEU A 353 -21.51 14.93 -0.48
CA LEU A 353 -20.12 14.60 -0.79
C LEU A 353 -20.05 13.72 -2.05
N ASP A 354 -19.10 13.97 -2.94
CA ASP A 354 -18.91 13.12 -4.12
C ASP A 354 -18.16 11.83 -3.73
N VAL A 355 -18.91 10.74 -3.54
CA VAL A 355 -18.35 9.43 -3.17
C VAL A 355 -18.48 8.43 -4.32
N ALA A 356 -17.38 7.79 -4.69
CA ALA A 356 -17.38 6.72 -5.70
C ALA A 356 -16.34 5.64 -5.40
N GLY A 357 -16.58 4.39 -5.79
CA GLY A 357 -15.64 3.30 -5.49
C GLY A 357 -15.62 2.10 -6.43
N VAL A 358 -14.52 1.35 -6.39
CA VAL A 358 -14.36 0.08 -7.10
C VAL A 358 -14.16 -1.04 -6.07
N PHE A 359 -15.01 -2.07 -6.14
CA PHE A 359 -14.89 -3.29 -5.34
C PHE A 359 -14.32 -4.43 -6.19
N GLU A 360 -13.54 -5.30 -5.57
CA GLU A 360 -13.14 -6.57 -6.17
C GLU A 360 -14.38 -7.48 -6.37
N THR A 361 -14.42 -8.16 -7.52
CA THR A 361 -15.57 -8.90 -8.05
C THR A 361 -15.93 -10.17 -7.28
N LEU A 362 -14.97 -10.91 -6.74
CA LEU A 362 -15.20 -12.11 -5.96
C LEU A 362 -15.70 -11.77 -4.56
N GLY A 363 -14.96 -10.92 -3.84
CA GLY A 363 -15.28 -10.48 -2.48
C GLY A 363 -16.60 -9.71 -2.42
N SER A 364 -16.92 -8.93 -3.45
CA SER A 364 -18.17 -8.16 -3.48
C SER A 364 -19.45 -9.00 -3.53
N LYS A 365 -19.37 -10.30 -3.84
CA LYS A 365 -20.52 -11.22 -3.91
C LYS A 365 -20.86 -11.87 -2.56
N THR A 366 -20.07 -11.65 -1.52
CA THR A 366 -20.40 -12.14 -0.17
C THR A 366 -21.50 -11.29 0.44
N ILE A 367 -22.20 -11.84 1.43
CA ILE A 367 -23.30 -11.14 2.12
C ILE A 367 -22.81 -10.02 3.06
N TYR A 368 -21.51 -9.98 3.33
CA TYR A 368 -20.88 -9.03 4.26
C TYR A 368 -20.20 -7.88 3.52
N SER A 369 -20.10 -7.97 2.20
CA SER A 369 -19.59 -6.90 1.35
C SER A 369 -20.42 -5.62 1.53
N GLU A 370 -19.72 -4.50 1.71
CA GLU A 370 -20.34 -3.17 1.73
C GLU A 370 -20.85 -2.73 0.34
N MET A 371 -20.59 -3.49 -0.73
CA MET A 371 -21.08 -3.12 -2.08
C MET A 371 -22.61 -3.02 -2.13
N GLN A 372 -23.33 -3.96 -1.52
CA GLN A 372 -24.80 -3.94 -1.51
C GLN A 372 -25.34 -2.68 -0.81
N PRO A 373 -24.93 -2.35 0.43
CA PRO A 373 -25.31 -1.08 1.07
C PRO A 373 -25.04 0.17 0.22
N PHE A 374 -23.91 0.24 -0.51
CA PHE A 374 -23.61 1.38 -1.39
C PHE A 374 -24.56 1.47 -2.57
N VAL A 375 -24.79 0.35 -3.27
CA VAL A 375 -25.74 0.28 -4.40
C VAL A 375 -27.14 0.67 -3.96
N CYS A 376 -27.61 0.15 -2.82
CA CYS A 376 -28.95 0.46 -2.31
C CYS A 376 -29.10 1.90 -1.80
N ALA A 377 -28.00 2.54 -1.37
CA ALA A 377 -27.97 3.97 -1.05
C ALA A 377 -27.84 4.88 -2.29
N GLY A 378 -27.68 4.31 -3.49
CA GLY A 378 -27.47 5.05 -4.73
C GLY A 378 -26.07 5.68 -4.85
N VAL A 379 -25.10 5.22 -4.07
CA VAL A 379 -23.71 5.67 -4.16
C VAL A 379 -23.04 5.00 -5.37
N PRO A 380 -22.42 5.76 -6.29
CA PRO A 380 -21.78 5.21 -7.48
C PRO A 380 -20.66 4.23 -7.14
N VAL A 381 -20.82 2.96 -7.50
CA VAL A 381 -19.79 1.94 -7.34
C VAL A 381 -19.68 1.04 -8.57
N ARG A 382 -18.52 0.43 -8.75
CA ARG A 382 -18.24 -0.57 -9.80
C ARG A 382 -17.66 -1.85 -9.22
N MET A 383 -18.00 -2.97 -9.83
CA MET A 383 -17.21 -4.20 -9.71
C MET A 383 -16.02 -4.07 -10.66
N ASP A 384 -14.84 -4.47 -10.21
CA ASP A 384 -13.62 -4.32 -10.97
C ASP A 384 -13.65 -5.06 -12.32
N GLY A 385 -12.77 -4.65 -13.22
CA GLY A 385 -12.68 -5.22 -14.57
C GLY A 385 -11.61 -6.30 -14.72
N ASN A 386 -10.76 -6.53 -13.72
CA ASN A 386 -9.62 -7.42 -13.85
C ASN A 386 -10.10 -8.89 -13.93
N PRO A 387 -9.65 -9.68 -14.92
CA PRO A 387 -9.95 -11.12 -14.94
C PRO A 387 -9.32 -11.91 -13.78
N ARG A 388 -8.41 -11.29 -13.02
CA ARG A 388 -7.78 -11.81 -11.80
C ARG A 388 -8.35 -11.04 -10.62
N LEU A 389 -7.56 -10.21 -9.92
CA LEU A 389 -8.02 -9.52 -8.72
C LEU A 389 -7.70 -8.02 -8.75
N LEU A 390 -8.64 -7.22 -8.25
CA LEU A 390 -8.37 -5.86 -7.78
C LEU A 390 -7.81 -5.94 -6.35
N HIS A 391 -6.50 -5.89 -6.20
CA HIS A 391 -5.83 -6.06 -4.92
C HIS A 391 -5.48 -4.74 -4.22
N HIS A 392 -6.01 -3.62 -4.69
CA HIS A 392 -5.86 -2.32 -4.04
C HIS A 392 -6.55 -2.26 -2.67
N LYS A 393 -5.95 -1.48 -1.76
CA LYS A 393 -6.54 -1.00 -0.54
C LYS A 393 -6.25 0.50 -0.48
N VAL A 394 -7.14 1.27 -1.09
CA VAL A 394 -6.92 2.70 -1.34
C VAL A 394 -8.16 3.48 -0.97
N VAL A 395 -7.97 4.56 -0.21
CA VAL A 395 -8.94 5.66 -0.10
C VAL A 395 -8.23 6.95 -0.51
N ILE A 396 -8.89 7.76 -1.32
CA ILE A 396 -8.44 9.09 -1.75
C ILE A 396 -9.48 10.09 -1.26
N ILE A 397 -9.04 11.14 -0.58
CA ILE A 397 -9.91 12.14 0.04
C ILE A 397 -9.52 13.52 -0.49
N ASP A 398 -10.52 14.26 -0.99
CA ASP A 398 -10.42 15.65 -1.46
C ASP A 398 -9.27 15.89 -2.45
N GLU A 399 -9.00 14.88 -3.29
CA GLU A 399 -7.91 14.88 -4.29
C GLU A 399 -6.53 15.28 -3.71
N THR A 400 -6.34 15.10 -2.40
CA THR A 400 -5.18 15.60 -1.65
C THR A 400 -4.61 14.54 -0.72
N ILE A 401 -5.45 13.72 -0.08
CA ILE A 401 -5.00 12.72 0.88
C ILE A 401 -5.16 11.34 0.25
N VAL A 402 -4.12 10.50 0.33
CA VAL A 402 -4.17 9.09 -0.02
C VAL A 402 -3.91 8.25 1.21
N ALA A 403 -4.79 7.30 1.49
CA ALA A 403 -4.57 6.22 2.45
C ALA A 403 -4.39 4.92 1.68
N THR A 404 -3.25 4.23 1.87
CA THR A 404 -2.98 2.93 1.25
C THR A 404 -1.98 2.11 2.05
N GLY A 405 -1.82 0.84 1.72
CA GLY A 405 -0.92 -0.09 2.41
C GLY A 405 -1.39 -1.51 2.21
N SER A 406 -1.06 -2.39 3.15
CA SER A 406 -1.54 -3.76 3.14
C SER A 406 -2.98 -3.90 3.66
N PHE A 407 -3.42 -2.94 4.48
CA PHE A 407 -4.62 -2.99 5.30
C PHE A 407 -5.93 -3.10 4.53
N ASN A 408 -6.61 -4.25 4.63
CA ASN A 408 -7.97 -4.45 4.09
C ASN A 408 -9.04 -3.72 4.91
N PHE A 409 -10.15 -3.30 4.30
CA PHE A 409 -11.25 -2.65 5.04
C PHE A 409 -12.19 -3.71 5.66
N SER A 410 -11.63 -4.59 6.49
CA SER A 410 -12.31 -5.74 7.08
C SER A 410 -12.07 -5.86 8.59
N ALA A 411 -12.91 -6.65 9.28
CA ALA A 411 -12.79 -6.86 10.72
C ALA A 411 -11.48 -7.58 11.11
N ASN A 412 -11.02 -8.52 10.28
CA ASN A 412 -9.77 -9.26 10.57
C ASN A 412 -8.54 -8.34 10.49
N ALA A 413 -8.51 -7.42 9.53
CA ALA A 413 -7.47 -6.39 9.46
C ALA A 413 -7.47 -5.49 10.70
N ASP A 414 -8.67 -5.11 11.16
CA ASP A 414 -8.83 -4.20 12.31
C ASP A 414 -8.57 -4.85 13.67
N GLN A 415 -8.71 -6.17 13.80
CA GLN A 415 -8.73 -6.84 15.11
C GLN A 415 -7.67 -7.92 15.31
N SER A 416 -7.03 -8.41 14.24
CA SER A 416 -6.22 -9.63 14.31
C SER A 416 -4.95 -9.59 13.48
N ASN A 417 -5.06 -9.26 12.19
CA ASN A 417 -3.93 -9.25 11.29
C ASN A 417 -2.97 -8.12 11.65
N ASP A 418 -1.70 -8.36 11.35
CA ASP A 418 -0.61 -7.41 11.49
C ASP A 418 -0.41 -6.73 10.13
N GLU A 419 -0.78 -5.46 10.01
CA GLU A 419 -0.91 -4.73 8.74
C GLU A 419 -0.47 -3.27 8.87
N ASN A 420 -0.25 -2.57 7.76
CA ASN A 420 0.00 -1.13 7.79
C ASN A 420 -0.91 -0.33 6.85
N LEU A 421 -1.19 0.91 7.25
CA LEU A 421 -1.85 1.93 6.46
C LEU A 421 -1.01 3.23 6.49
N LEU A 422 -0.44 3.58 5.35
CA LEU A 422 0.19 4.87 5.08
C LEU A 422 -0.87 5.90 4.67
N VAL A 423 -0.86 7.06 5.31
CA VAL A 423 -1.63 8.25 4.93
C VAL A 423 -0.67 9.35 4.51
N ILE A 424 -0.82 9.86 3.29
CA ILE A 424 0.01 10.94 2.73
C ILE A 424 -0.88 12.07 2.23
N ALA A 425 -0.65 13.30 2.72
CA ALA A 425 -1.39 14.49 2.33
C ALA A 425 -0.63 15.28 1.24
N SER A 426 -0.66 14.76 0.02
CA SER A 426 0.00 15.32 -1.15
C SER A 426 -0.91 15.30 -2.38
N PRO A 427 -1.30 16.47 -2.93
CA PRO A 427 -2.05 16.54 -4.18
C PRO A 427 -1.35 15.86 -5.35
N ASP A 428 -0.02 15.86 -5.37
CA ASP A 428 0.77 15.21 -6.43
C ASP A 428 0.64 13.69 -6.37
N VAL A 429 0.64 13.11 -5.17
CA VAL A 429 0.41 11.67 -4.97
C VAL A 429 -1.06 11.34 -5.24
N ALA A 430 -1.99 12.13 -4.69
CA ALA A 430 -3.42 11.94 -4.90
C ALA A 430 -3.79 11.97 -6.39
N ARG A 431 -3.21 12.89 -7.19
CA ARG A 431 -3.40 12.90 -8.64
C ARG A 431 -3.04 11.56 -9.30
N LEU A 432 -1.92 10.94 -8.93
CA LEU A 432 -1.52 9.63 -9.48
C LEU A 432 -2.51 8.53 -9.10
N TYR A 433 -3.00 8.52 -7.87
CA TYR A 433 -4.01 7.56 -7.42
C TYR A 433 -5.40 7.84 -8.03
N ILE A 434 -5.75 9.10 -8.34
CA ILE A 434 -6.97 9.47 -9.07
C ILE A 434 -6.89 9.00 -10.52
N GLU A 435 -5.74 9.17 -11.18
CA GLU A 435 -5.49 8.61 -12.51
C GLU A 435 -5.70 7.10 -12.50
N GLU A 436 -5.15 6.41 -11.50
CA GLU A 436 -5.37 4.97 -11.32
C GLU A 436 -6.84 4.62 -11.09
N PHE A 437 -7.50 5.31 -10.17
CA PHE A 437 -8.92 5.14 -9.89
C PHE A 437 -9.74 5.27 -11.18
N ASN A 438 -9.48 6.29 -11.98
CA ASN A 438 -10.20 6.52 -13.24
C ASN A 438 -10.00 5.35 -14.22
N ARG A 439 -8.78 4.80 -14.33
CA ARG A 439 -8.53 3.61 -15.17
C ARG A 439 -9.32 2.40 -14.67
N ARG A 440 -9.25 2.08 -13.38
CA ARG A 440 -9.96 0.94 -12.78
C ARG A 440 -11.47 1.11 -12.84
N TRP A 441 -11.94 2.34 -12.66
CA TRP A 441 -13.34 2.72 -12.83
C TRP A 441 -13.78 2.45 -14.27
N GLU A 442 -13.10 2.98 -15.27
CA GLU A 442 -13.43 2.78 -16.69
C GLU A 442 -13.47 1.30 -17.10
N GLU A 443 -12.54 0.49 -16.59
CA GLU A 443 -12.48 -0.96 -16.82
C GLU A 443 -13.57 -1.74 -16.09
N GLY A 444 -14.00 -1.26 -14.93
CA GLY A 444 -15.04 -1.87 -14.10
C GLY A 444 -16.44 -1.75 -14.69
N ARG A 445 -17.38 -2.53 -14.16
CA ARG A 445 -18.79 -2.51 -14.56
C ARG A 445 -19.69 -2.10 -13.41
N THR A 446 -20.81 -1.45 -13.72
CA THR A 446 -21.85 -1.16 -12.73
C THR A 446 -22.52 -2.46 -12.27
N PRO A 447 -22.73 -2.68 -10.96
CA PRO A 447 -23.51 -3.81 -10.45
C PRO A 447 -24.97 -3.72 -10.92
N GLU A 448 -25.55 -4.84 -11.34
CA GLU A 448 -26.94 -4.92 -11.81
C GLU A 448 -27.91 -5.28 -10.67
N ALA A 449 -28.91 -4.44 -10.43
CA ALA A 449 -29.96 -4.70 -9.46
C ALA A 449 -30.77 -5.97 -9.84
N GLY A 450 -30.99 -6.86 -8.88
CA GLY A 450 -31.64 -8.15 -9.06
C GLY A 450 -30.75 -9.25 -9.66
N VAL A 451 -29.50 -8.93 -10.03
CA VAL A 451 -28.49 -9.89 -10.51
C VAL A 451 -27.32 -9.96 -9.54
N ASP A 452 -26.65 -8.83 -9.34
CA ASP A 452 -25.49 -8.72 -8.45
C ASP A 452 -25.91 -8.31 -7.03
N VAL A 453 -26.96 -7.49 -6.89
CA VAL A 453 -27.41 -6.93 -5.61
C VAL A 453 -28.93 -6.97 -5.50
N THR A 454 -29.45 -7.27 -4.31
CA THR A 454 -30.88 -7.10 -3.98
C THR A 454 -31.02 -5.99 -2.93
N CYS A 455 -31.88 -5.01 -3.20
CA CYS A 455 -32.25 -3.96 -2.25
C CYS A 455 -33.68 -4.20 -1.79
N ASP A 456 -33.90 -4.20 -0.47
CA ASP A 456 -35.20 -4.44 0.16
C ASP A 456 -36.16 -3.24 0.09
#